data_AF-A0A125SE45-F1
#
_entry.id   AF-A0A125SE45-F1
#
_cell.length_a   1.000
_cell.length_b   1.000
_cell.length_c   1.000
_cell.angle_alpha   90.00
_cell.angle_beta   90.00
_cell.angle_gamma   90.00
#
_symmetry.space_group_name_H-M   'P 1'
#
loop_
_entity.id
_entity.type
_entity.pdbx_description
1 polymer ?
#
loop_
_entity_poly.entity_id
_entity_poly.type
_entity_poly.pdbx_seq_one_letter_code
_entity_poly.pdbx_strand_id
1 'polypeptide(L)'
;RNPEEIRGGGLLKYCNLLVRDYKPARPDKIKHLERYMCSRFFIDFGDINQQRAKLESYLANHFMGEEQNKYEYLLVLHRVVDESTVCLMGHERRQSLA
;
A
#
# COMPACT_ATOMS: atom_id res chain seq x y z
N ARG A 1 -7.42 15.84 8.52
CA ARG A 1 -6.01 15.48 8.27
C ARG A 1 -5.77 15.60 6.78
N ASN A 2 -4.68 16.26 6.41
CA ASN A 2 -4.39 16.78 5.09
C ASN A 2 -3.76 15.69 4.20
N PRO A 3 -4.36 15.31 3.06
CA PRO A 3 -3.82 14.28 2.16
C PRO A 3 -2.35 14.51 1.76
N GLU A 4 -1.95 15.77 1.64
CA GLU A 4 -0.60 16.23 1.30
C GLU A 4 0.50 15.87 2.31
N GLU A 5 0.14 15.52 3.56
CA GLU A 5 1.08 15.10 4.59
C GLU A 5 1.33 13.59 4.58
N ILE A 6 0.57 12.83 3.78
CA ILE A 6 0.73 11.39 3.69
C ILE A 6 2.11 11.11 3.08
N ARG A 7 2.99 10.46 3.85
CA ARG A 7 4.24 9.87 3.36
C ARG A 7 3.97 8.46 2.84
N GLY A 8 4.92 7.84 2.15
CA GLY A 8 4.76 6.54 1.49
C GLY A 8 4.22 5.44 2.40
N GLY A 9 4.50 5.49 3.71
CA GLY A 9 3.92 4.57 4.70
C GLY A 9 2.39 4.64 4.85
N GLY A 10 1.71 5.64 4.27
CA GLY A 10 0.26 5.77 4.29
C GLY A 10 -0.46 4.63 3.58
N LEU A 11 0.07 4.16 2.45
CA LEU A 11 -0.46 3.01 1.72
C LEU A 11 -0.49 1.77 2.61
N LEU A 12 0.63 1.48 3.28
CA LEU A 12 0.78 0.31 4.14
C LEU A 12 -0.19 0.35 5.34
N LYS A 13 -0.37 1.53 5.93
CA LYS A 13 -1.34 1.74 7.01
C LYS A 13 -2.77 1.55 6.52
N TYR A 14 -3.11 2.09 5.36
CA TYR A 14 -4.43 1.93 4.76
C TYR A 14 -4.77 0.46 4.49
N CYS A 15 -3.86 -0.30 3.88
CA CYS A 15 -4.06 -1.73 3.64
C CYS A 15 -4.22 -2.52 4.95
N ASN A 16 -3.50 -2.18 6.02
CA ASN A 16 -3.65 -2.82 7.33
C ASN A 16 -5.02 -2.52 7.95
N LEU A 17 -5.54 -1.30 7.81
CA LEU A 17 -6.89 -0.97 8.24
C LEU A 17 -7.94 -1.81 7.49
N LEU A 18 -7.78 -2.02 6.18
CA LEU A 18 -8.71 -2.84 5.39
C LEU A 18 -8.75 -4.31 5.84
N VAL A 19 -7.60 -4.90 6.17
CA VAL A 19 -7.53 -6.28 6.73
C VAL A 19 -8.22 -6.39 8.08
N ARG A 20 -8.23 -5.30 8.85
CA ARG A 20 -8.90 -5.21 10.15
C ARG A 20 -10.37 -4.78 10.03
N ASP A 21 -10.98 -5.00 8.86
CA ASP A 21 -12.39 -4.69 8.53
C ASP A 21 -12.80 -3.22 8.61
N TYR A 22 -11.85 -2.28 8.66
CA TYR A 22 -12.17 -0.86 8.57
C TYR A 22 -12.61 -0.50 7.16
N LYS A 23 -13.62 0.37 7.07
CA LYS A 23 -14.17 0.84 5.80
C LYS A 23 -13.87 2.33 5.60
N PRO A 24 -13.61 2.77 4.36
CA PRO A 24 -13.48 4.18 4.06
C PRO A 24 -14.75 4.94 4.46
N ALA A 25 -14.60 6.00 5.25
CA ALA A 25 -15.73 6.87 5.61
C ALA A 25 -16.33 7.59 4.38
N ARG A 26 -15.57 7.69 3.29
CA ARG A 26 -15.94 8.34 2.04
C ARG A 26 -15.58 7.46 0.83
N PRO A 27 -16.44 6.48 0.48
CA PRO A 27 -16.21 5.59 -0.65
C PRO A 27 -16.08 6.32 -1.99
N ASP A 28 -16.74 7.47 -2.13
CA ASP A 28 -16.65 8.36 -3.30
C ASP A 28 -15.24 8.91 -3.52
N LYS A 29 -14.48 9.10 -2.44
CA LYS A 29 -13.12 9.70 -2.50
C LYS A 29 -11.99 8.68 -2.42
N ILE A 30 -12.28 7.44 -2.03
CA ILE A 30 -11.21 6.49 -1.69
C ILE A 30 -10.32 6.17 -2.87
N LYS A 31 -10.88 6.02 -4.08
CA LYS A 31 -10.10 5.75 -5.30
C LYS A 31 -9.14 6.88 -5.68
N HIS A 32 -9.43 8.12 -5.28
CA HIS A 32 -8.48 9.21 -5.45
C HIS A 32 -7.34 9.13 -4.42
N LEU A 33 -7.68 8.82 -3.16
CA LEU A 33 -6.70 8.67 -2.09
C LEU A 33 -5.79 7.46 -2.30
N GLU A 34 -6.32 6.33 -2.78
CA GLU A 34 -5.52 5.13 -3.12
C GLU A 34 -4.47 5.48 -4.19
N ARG A 35 -4.86 6.15 -5.27
CA ARG A 35 -3.92 6.62 -6.30
C ARG A 35 -2.84 7.54 -5.73
N TYR A 36 -3.22 8.46 -4.85
CA TYR A 36 -2.28 9.36 -4.18
C TYR A 36 -1.30 8.60 -3.27
N MET A 37 -1.81 7.66 -2.46
CA MET A 37 -1.00 6.82 -1.58
C MET A 37 -0.03 5.94 -2.37
N CYS A 38 -0.49 5.30 -3.45
CA CYS A 38 0.37 4.52 -4.35
C CYS A 38 1.47 5.39 -4.95
N SER A 39 1.12 6.54 -5.56
CA SER A 39 2.10 7.45 -6.13
C SER A 39 3.15 7.88 -5.10
N ARG A 40 2.72 8.23 -3.88
CA ARG A 40 3.62 8.67 -2.82
C ARG A 40 4.51 7.54 -2.30
N PHE A 41 4.01 6.31 -2.25
CA PHE A 41 4.80 5.13 -1.92
C PHE A 41 5.94 4.93 -2.92
N PHE A 42 5.64 4.94 -4.22
CA PHE A 42 6.66 4.76 -5.26
C PHE A 42 7.66 5.92 -5.32
N ILE A 43 7.24 7.17 -5.13
CA ILE A 43 8.18 8.30 -5.12
C ILE A 43 9.07 8.26 -3.85
N ASP A 44 8.55 7.84 -2.70
CA ASP A 44 9.33 7.73 -1.47
C ASP A 44 10.26 6.49 -1.46
N PHE A 45 9.88 5.43 -2.18
CA PHE A 45 10.61 4.16 -2.30
C PHE A 45 10.77 3.78 -3.78
N GLY A 46 11.67 4.47 -4.48
CA GLY A 46 11.79 4.42 -5.94
C GLY A 46 12.43 3.17 -6.51
N ASP A 47 13.14 2.38 -5.69
CA ASP A 47 13.72 1.11 -6.12
C ASP A 47 13.10 -0.10 -5.41
N ILE A 48 13.13 -1.24 -6.09
CA ILE A 48 12.50 -2.47 -5.61
C ILE A 48 13.09 -2.97 -4.29
N ASN A 49 14.38 -2.71 -4.01
CA ASN A 49 15.00 -3.10 -2.76
C ASN A 49 14.51 -2.22 -1.60
N GLN A 50 14.34 -0.92 -1.81
CA GLN A 50 13.72 -0.02 -0.84
C GLN A 50 12.27 -0.41 -0.55
N GLN A 51 11.49 -0.72 -1.59
CA GLN A 51 10.11 -1.18 -1.44
C GLN A 51 10.04 -2.48 -0.63
N ARG A 52 10.88 -3.47 -1.00
CA ARG A 52 10.98 -4.75 -0.29
C ARG A 52 11.39 -4.56 1.16
N ALA A 53 12.48 -3.85 1.43
CA ALA A 53 12.95 -3.60 2.79
C ALA A 53 11.90 -2.89 3.63
N LYS A 54 11.16 -1.93 3.03
CA LYS A 54 10.08 -1.23 3.72
C LYS A 54 8.91 -2.16 4.04
N LEU A 55 8.53 -3.02 3.10
CA LEU A 55 7.45 -3.99 3.27
C LEU A 55 7.82 -5.04 4.32
N GLU A 56 9.00 -5.65 4.24
CA GLU A 56 9.51 -6.63 5.20
C GLU A 56 9.54 -6.05 6.61
N SER A 57 10.09 -4.83 6.77
CA SER A 57 10.08 -4.12 8.05
C SER A 57 8.66 -3.88 8.56
N TYR A 58 7.71 -3.53 7.68
CA TYR A 58 6.32 -3.32 8.08
C TYR A 58 5.67 -4.64 8.55
N LEU A 59 5.86 -5.73 7.81
CA LEU A 59 5.30 -7.04 8.15
C LEU A 59 5.84 -7.56 9.48
N ALA A 60 7.16 -7.48 9.68
CA ALA A 60 7.81 -7.90 10.93
C ALA A 60 7.29 -7.15 12.16
N ASN A 61 6.94 -5.88 12.00
CA ASN A 61 6.47 -5.03 13.10
C ASN A 61 4.96 -5.15 13.39
N HIS A 62 4.13 -5.53 12.42
CA HIS A 62 2.66 -5.45 12.55
C HIS A 62 1.94 -6.80 12.47
N PHE A 63 2.61 -7.87 12.04
CA PHE A 63 1.99 -9.18 11.83
C PHE A 63 2.74 -10.32 12.52
N MET A 64 3.53 -10.01 13.56
CA MET A 64 4.22 -11.04 14.35
C MET A 64 3.19 -11.94 15.02
N GLY A 65 3.16 -13.23 14.66
CA GLY A 65 2.19 -14.20 15.17
C GLY A 65 0.81 -14.16 14.48
N GLU A 66 0.62 -13.31 13.46
CA GLU A 66 -0.64 -13.17 12.70
C GLU A 66 -0.45 -13.59 11.23
N GLU A 67 0.05 -14.80 10.96
CA GLU A 67 0.40 -15.24 9.58
C GLU A 67 -0.79 -15.24 8.61
N GLN A 68 -2.02 -15.53 9.08
CA GLN A 68 -3.21 -15.42 8.25
C GLN A 68 -3.46 -13.97 7.81
N ASN A 69 -3.45 -13.02 8.74
CA ASN A 69 -3.66 -11.60 8.45
C ASN A 69 -2.53 -11.03 7.59
N LYS A 70 -1.31 -11.54 7.73
CA LYS A 70 -0.17 -11.18 6.89
C LYS A 70 -0.40 -11.56 5.42
N TYR A 71 -0.93 -12.75 5.16
CA TYR A 71 -1.26 -13.19 3.81
C TYR A 71 -2.40 -12.34 3.23
N GLU A 72 -3.47 -12.12 3.99
CA GLU A 72 -4.58 -11.26 3.58
C GLU A 72 -4.13 -9.82 3.32
N TYR A 73 -3.24 -9.30 4.14
CA TYR A 73 -2.62 -7.98 3.93
C TYR A 73 -1.88 -7.88 2.61
N LEU A 74 -1.12 -8.91 2.23
CA LEU A 74 -0.42 -8.92 0.94
C LEU A 74 -1.40 -8.96 -0.23
N LEU A 75 -2.48 -9.73 -0.13
CA LEU A 75 -3.55 -9.74 -1.15
C LEU A 75 -4.24 -8.37 -1.27
N VAL A 76 -4.56 -7.73 -0.15
CA VAL A 76 -5.16 -6.39 -0.13
C VAL A 76 -4.21 -5.36 -0.73
N LEU A 77 -2.93 -5.39 -0.35
CA LEU A 77 -1.91 -4.49 -0.88
C LEU A 77 -1.74 -4.68 -2.39
N HIS A 78 -1.63 -5.93 -2.86
CA HIS A 78 -1.56 -6.26 -4.28
C HIS A 78 -2.75 -5.68 -5.04
N ARG A 79 -3.98 -5.91 -4.55
CA ARG A 79 -5.20 -5.37 -5.18
C ARG A 79 -5.19 -3.84 -5.26
N VAL A 80 -4.86 -3.15 -4.17
CA VAL A 80 -4.85 -1.68 -4.14
C VAL A 80 -3.82 -1.12 -5.12
N VAL A 81 -2.62 -1.71 -5.15
CA VAL A 81 -1.55 -1.32 -6.08
C VAL A 81 -1.96 -1.60 -7.53
N ASP A 82 -2.52 -2.77 -7.82
CA ASP A 82 -2.92 -3.12 -9.18
C ASP A 82 -4.03 -2.19 -9.73
N GLU A 83 -5.05 -1.92 -8.91
CA GLU A 83 -6.18 -1.06 -9.30
C GLU A 83 -5.83 0.43 -9.36
N SER A 84 -4.84 0.89 -8.59
CA SER A 84 -4.59 2.32 -8.35
C SER A 84 -3.26 2.84 -8.90
N THR A 85 -2.45 1.99 -9.52
CA THR A 85 -1.20 2.42 -10.18
C THR A 85 -1.46 2.77 -11.65
N VAL A 86 -1.30 4.04 -12.01
CA VAL A 86 -1.55 4.56 -13.37
C VAL A 86 -0.38 4.22 -14.30
N CYS A 87 -0.64 4.05 -15.60
CA CYS A 87 0.27 3.51 -16.63
C CYS A 87 1.70 4.11 -16.71
N LEU A 88 1.94 5.32 -16.20
CA LEU A 88 3.30 5.90 -16.11
C LEU A 88 4.21 5.17 -15.10
N MET A 89 3.64 4.43 -14.14
CA MET A 89 4.35 3.55 -13.21
C MET A 89 4.18 2.07 -13.56
N GLY A 90 3.80 1.75 -14.80
CA GLY A 90 3.54 0.37 -15.22
C GLY A 90 4.77 -0.54 -15.18
N HIS A 91 5.98 0.02 -15.25
CA HIS A 91 7.23 -0.73 -15.11
C HIS A 91 7.49 -1.12 -13.65
N GLU A 92 7.34 -0.18 -12.72
CA GLU A 92 7.43 -0.41 -11.27
C GLU A 92 6.33 -1.38 -10.82
N ARG A 93 5.09 -1.20 -11.31
CA ARG A 93 3.96 -2.11 -11.08
C ARG A 93 4.31 -3.57 -11.40
N ARG A 94 4.92 -3.84 -12.56
CA ARG A 94 5.30 -5.21 -12.93
C ARG A 94 6.41 -5.80 -12.05
N GLN A 95 7.29 -4.96 -11.48
CA GLN A 95 8.35 -5.43 -10.58
C GLN A 95 7.83 -5.66 -9.16
N SER A 96 6.89 -4.84 -8.66
CA SER A 96 6.36 -4.99 -7.30
C SER A 96 5.34 -6.13 -7.17
N LEU A 97 4.68 -6.54 -8.27
CA LEU A 97 3.68 -7.61 -8.29
C LEU A 97 4.24 -8.98 -8.72
N ALA A 98 5.50 -9.05 -9.16
CA ALA A 98 6.20 -10.29 -9.52
C ALA A 98 6.90 -10.91 -8.32
#